data_AF-A0A2U8H1M6-F1
#
_entry.id   AF-A0A2U8H1M6-F1
#
_cell.length_a   1.000
_cell.length_b   1.000
_cell.length_c   1.000
_cell.angle_alpha   90.00
_cell.angle_beta   90.00
_cell.angle_gamma   90.00
#
_symmetry.space_group_name_H-M   'P 1'
#
loop_
_entity.id
_entity.type
_entity.pdbx_description
1 polymer ?
#
loop_
_entity_poly.entity_id
_entity_poly.type
_entity_poly.pdbx_seq_one_letter_code
_entity_poly.pdbx_strand_id
1 'polypeptide(L)'
;MARKSSIQQLDPRLRSAVDELIREGRYTLDDIVAHLAKLNGGEAPVSRSALGRYAQRAEEQMRRYKEAQEVAKVWVNKFENEPDGDVARLLPEMLRSVAFQTLGSIGDREEGADSQEVMFLAKAMKDLASADVLTTQRILKIREETAKKAAVEAVKTAKAQGLSDDAAELIRQKILGVV
;
A
#
# COMPACT_ATOMS: atom_id res chain seq x y z
N MET A 1 0.98 5.52 33.51
CA MET A 1 0.22 5.58 32.23
C MET A 1 -0.14 7.04 31.95
N ALA A 2 0.16 7.57 30.76
CA ALA A 2 -0.23 8.93 30.39
C ALA A 2 -1.77 9.04 30.31
N ARG A 3 -2.35 10.08 30.91
CA ARG A 3 -3.80 10.32 30.92
C ARG A 3 -4.30 10.49 29.47
N LYS A 4 -5.34 9.73 29.08
CA LYS A 4 -5.99 9.88 27.76
C LYS A 4 -6.41 11.33 27.53
N SER A 5 -6.30 11.81 26.28
CA SER A 5 -6.67 13.18 25.91
C SER A 5 -8.13 13.46 26.27
N SER A 6 -8.48 14.65 26.79
CA SER A 6 -9.87 15.02 27.06
C SER A 6 -10.74 14.95 25.79
N ILE A 7 -10.16 15.22 24.62
CA ILE A 7 -10.81 15.04 23.31
C ILE A 7 -11.15 13.57 23.04
N GLN A 8 -10.30 12.62 23.46
CA GLN A 8 -10.54 11.18 23.28
C GLN A 8 -11.59 10.62 24.25
N GLN A 9 -11.95 11.40 25.28
CA GLN A 9 -12.98 11.06 26.26
C GLN A 9 -14.35 11.66 25.91
N LEU A 10 -14.41 12.50 24.88
CA LEU A 10 -15.67 13.02 24.35
C LEU A 10 -16.55 11.88 23.84
N ASP A 11 -17.87 12.09 23.87
CA ASP A 11 -18.79 11.18 23.20
C ASP A 11 -18.48 11.12 21.69
N PRO A 12 -18.79 9.99 21.03
CA PRO A 12 -18.43 9.78 19.62
C PRO A 12 -18.92 10.89 18.68
N ARG A 13 -20.09 11.48 18.93
CA ARG A 13 -20.66 12.54 18.08
C ARG A 13 -19.81 13.81 18.16
N LEU A 14 -19.46 14.26 19.38
CA LEU A 14 -18.61 15.43 19.56
C LEU A 14 -17.19 15.19 19.05
N ARG A 15 -16.64 14.00 19.25
CA ARG A 15 -15.32 13.64 18.72
C ARG A 15 -15.31 13.66 17.19
N SER A 16 -16.31 13.08 16.53
CA SER A 16 -16.41 13.12 15.07
C SER A 16 -16.51 14.55 14.53
N ALA A 17 -17.26 15.42 15.21
CA ALA A 17 -17.33 16.84 14.85
C ALA A 17 -15.95 17.53 14.98
N VAL A 18 -15.18 17.25 16.03
CA VAL A 18 -13.80 17.75 16.16
C VAL A 18 -12.94 17.28 14.98
N ASP A 19 -12.98 15.99 14.68
CA ASP A 19 -12.14 15.39 13.63
C ASP A 19 -12.48 15.93 12.23
N GLU A 20 -13.76 16.19 11.96
CA GLU A 20 -14.25 16.77 10.71
C GLU A 20 -13.81 18.22 10.56
N LEU A 21 -14.06 19.07 11.57
CA LEU A 21 -13.74 20.50 11.50
C LEU A 21 -12.23 20.75 11.39
N ILE A 22 -11.41 19.94 12.08
CA ILE A 22 -9.94 19.99 11.94
C ILE A 22 -9.51 19.57 10.54
N ARG A 23 -10.12 18.52 9.98
CA ARG A 23 -9.81 18.05 8.61
C ARG A 23 -10.17 19.07 7.54
N GLU A 24 -11.26 19.80 7.70
CA GLU A 24 -11.65 20.85 6.77
C GLU A 24 -10.68 22.03 6.76
N GLY A 25 -9.96 22.27 7.86
CA GLY A 25 -8.85 23.23 7.93
C GLY A 25 -9.25 24.71 7.73
N ARG A 26 -10.55 25.02 7.75
CA ARG A 26 -11.09 26.38 7.52
C ARG A 26 -11.60 27.09 8.77
N TYR A 27 -11.60 26.41 9.93
CA TYR A 27 -12.11 26.94 11.19
C TYR A 27 -10.96 27.24 12.15
N THR A 28 -11.10 28.33 12.91
CA THR A 28 -10.20 28.60 14.03
C THR A 28 -10.52 27.66 15.20
N LEU A 29 -9.59 27.54 16.15
CA LEU A 29 -9.86 26.78 17.39
C LEU A 29 -11.07 27.34 18.14
N ASP A 30 -11.30 28.65 18.08
CA ASP A 30 -12.41 29.32 18.74
C ASP A 30 -13.75 29.01 18.05
N ASP A 31 -13.77 28.93 16.72
CA ASP A 31 -14.94 28.49 15.95
C ASP A 31 -15.32 27.04 16.29
N ILE A 32 -14.31 26.16 16.39
CA ILE A 32 -14.51 24.75 16.73
C ILE A 32 -15.06 24.62 18.16
N VAL A 33 -14.49 25.35 19.12
CA VAL A 33 -15.00 25.36 20.50
C VAL A 33 -16.45 25.85 20.56
N ALA A 34 -16.79 26.92 19.83
CA ALA A 34 -18.16 27.42 19.74
C ALA A 34 -19.11 26.42 19.10
N HIS A 35 -18.66 25.69 18.08
CA HIS A 35 -19.45 24.63 17.43
C HIS A 35 -19.72 23.47 18.39
N LEU A 36 -18.70 23.02 19.14
CA LEU A 36 -18.84 21.96 20.13
C LEU A 36 -19.77 22.38 21.28
N ALA A 37 -19.70 23.63 21.73
CA ALA A 37 -20.60 24.16 22.74
C ALA A 37 -22.07 24.07 22.28
N LYS A 38 -22.38 24.43 21.03
CA LYS A 38 -23.73 24.30 20.46
C LYS A 38 -24.20 22.84 20.43
N LEU A 39 -23.33 21.91 20.04
CA LEU A 39 -23.67 20.49 20.00
C LEU A 39 -23.84 19.88 21.41
N ASN A 40 -23.18 20.47 22.42
CA ASN A 40 -23.18 20.03 23.81
C ASN A 40 -24.18 20.81 24.70
N GLY A 41 -25.18 21.47 24.12
CA GLY A 41 -26.24 22.14 24.88
C GLY A 41 -25.85 23.48 25.51
N GLY A 42 -24.79 24.13 24.99
CA GLY A 42 -24.40 25.50 25.34
C GLY A 42 -23.05 25.63 26.04
N GLU A 43 -22.48 24.54 26.57
CA GLU A 43 -21.21 24.55 27.28
C GLU A 43 -20.10 23.84 26.48
N ALA A 44 -18.94 24.46 26.40
CA ALA A 44 -17.78 23.89 25.72
C ALA A 44 -17.29 22.62 26.44
N PRO A 45 -17.32 21.45 25.79
CA PRO A 45 -16.97 20.18 26.44
C PRO A 45 -15.45 20.00 26.65
N VAL A 46 -14.63 20.89 26.06
CA VAL A 46 -13.17 20.89 26.14
C VAL A 46 -12.60 22.30 26.11
N SER A 47 -11.42 22.48 26.72
CA SER A 47 -10.70 23.74 26.64
C SER A 47 -10.02 23.93 25.29
N ARG A 48 -9.86 25.20 24.90
CA ARG A 48 -9.12 25.63 23.71
C ARG A 48 -7.71 25.04 23.62
N SER A 49 -6.98 25.00 24.73
CA SER A 49 -5.62 24.43 24.77
C SER A 49 -5.59 22.92 24.57
N ALA A 50 -6.61 22.20 25.05
CA ALA A 50 -6.73 20.77 24.80
C ALA A 50 -7.04 20.48 23.33
N LEU A 51 -7.92 21.29 22.72
CA LEU A 51 -8.21 21.23 21.30
C LEU A 51 -6.96 21.58 20.46
N GLY A 52 -6.19 22.61 20.81
CA GLY A 52 -4.98 22.99 20.08
C GLY A 52 -3.92 21.89 20.05
N ARG A 53 -3.65 21.23 21.18
CA ARG A 53 -2.73 20.06 21.21
C ARG A 53 -3.25 18.86 20.44
N TYR A 54 -4.57 18.76 20.28
CA TYR A 54 -5.17 17.71 19.47
C TYR A 54 -5.05 18.03 17.98
N ALA A 55 -5.41 19.25 17.57
CA ALA A 55 -5.28 19.75 16.21
C ALA A 55 -3.84 19.66 15.70
N GLN A 56 -2.85 20.08 16.49
CA GLN A 56 -1.44 19.99 16.12
C GLN A 56 -0.99 18.54 15.81
N ARG A 57 -1.44 17.57 16.63
CA ARG A 57 -1.14 16.15 16.40
C ARG A 57 -1.86 15.62 15.16
N ALA A 58 -3.12 16.02 14.96
CA ALA A 58 -3.90 15.64 13.80
C ALA A 58 -3.31 16.21 12.49
N GLU A 59 -2.88 17.48 12.50
CA GLU A 59 -2.20 18.13 11.38
C GLU A 59 -0.87 17.44 11.04
N GLU A 60 -0.07 17.10 12.04
CA GLU A 60 1.17 16.37 11.82
C GLU A 60 0.90 15.00 11.18
N GLN A 61 -0.10 14.26 11.68
CA GLN A 61 -0.50 12.98 11.09
C GLN A 61 -1.01 13.16 9.65
N MET A 62 -1.79 14.20 9.40
CA MET A 62 -2.31 14.49 8.06
C MET A 62 -1.22 14.91 7.09
N ARG A 63 -0.21 15.65 7.55
CA ARG A 63 0.97 16.00 6.75
C ARG A 63 1.73 14.75 6.36
N ARG A 64 2.04 13.87 7.32
CA ARG A 64 2.70 12.57 7.07
C ARG A 64 1.88 11.71 6.11
N TYR A 65 0.55 11.71 6.24
CA TYR A 65 -0.34 10.98 5.33
C TYR A 65 -0.30 11.53 3.90
N LYS A 66 -0.37 12.86 3.74
CA LYS A 66 -0.25 13.51 2.41
C LYS A 66 1.11 13.23 1.78
N GLU A 67 2.20 13.35 2.54
CA GLU A 67 3.55 12.99 2.08
C GLU A 67 3.61 11.54 1.61
N ALA A 68 3.07 10.61 2.40
CA ALA A 68 3.00 9.20 2.02
C ALA A 68 2.15 8.96 0.76
N GLN A 69 1.05 9.70 0.58
CA GLN A 69 0.23 9.63 -0.63
C GLN A 69 0.94 10.15 -1.87
N GLU A 70 1.68 11.26 -1.77
CA GLU A 70 2.46 11.79 -2.90
C GLU A 70 3.56 10.82 -3.31
N VAL A 71 4.26 10.25 -2.33
CA VAL A 71 5.25 9.19 -2.55
C VAL A 71 4.57 7.98 -3.21
N ALA A 72 3.43 7.52 -2.70
CA ALA A 72 2.68 6.41 -3.28
C ALA A 72 2.25 6.67 -4.73
N LYS A 73 1.81 7.89 -5.09
CA LYS A 73 1.47 8.25 -6.48
C LYS A 73 2.68 8.10 -7.42
N VAL A 74 3.85 8.55 -6.99
CA VAL A 74 5.09 8.38 -7.77
C VAL A 74 5.37 6.90 -8.01
N TRP A 75 5.20 6.07 -6.99
CA TRP A 75 5.41 4.64 -7.11
C TRP A 75 4.36 3.96 -8.01
N VAL A 76 3.07 4.27 -7.85
CA VAL A 76 1.99 3.74 -8.70
C VAL A 76 2.24 4.09 -10.17
N ASN A 77 2.58 5.34 -10.47
CA ASN A 77 2.93 5.74 -11.83
C ASN A 77 4.13 4.96 -12.38
N LYS A 78 5.15 4.69 -11.55
CA LYS A 78 6.28 3.85 -11.97
C LYS A 78 5.88 2.40 -12.23
N PHE A 79 5.00 1.83 -11.41
CA PHE A 79 4.49 0.46 -11.61
C PHE A 79 3.62 0.32 -12.85
N GLU A 80 2.82 1.33 -13.20
CA GLU A 80 1.99 1.29 -14.40
C GLU A 80 2.83 1.36 -15.68
N ASN A 81 3.90 2.18 -15.67
CA ASN A 81 4.77 2.36 -16.84
C ASN A 81 5.83 1.26 -16.96
N GLU A 82 6.38 0.80 -15.83
CA GLU A 82 7.45 -0.20 -15.75
C GLU A 82 7.12 -1.25 -14.68
N PRO A 83 6.12 -2.12 -14.93
CA PRO A 83 5.67 -3.11 -13.95
C PRO A 83 6.77 -4.10 -13.54
N ASP A 84 7.77 -4.32 -14.40
CA ASP A 84 8.95 -5.16 -14.15
C ASP A 84 10.23 -4.31 -13.98
N GLY A 85 10.11 -3.01 -13.70
CA GLY A 85 11.24 -2.08 -13.54
C GLY A 85 12.00 -2.27 -12.22
N ASP A 86 13.15 -1.60 -12.07
CA ASP A 86 14.03 -1.71 -10.89
C ASP A 86 13.31 -1.41 -9.57
N VAL A 87 12.39 -0.45 -9.62
CA VAL A 87 11.54 -0.06 -8.48
C VAL A 87 10.64 -1.20 -8.02
N ALA A 88 10.00 -1.89 -8.97
CA ALA A 88 9.11 -2.99 -8.67
C ALA A 88 9.86 -4.18 -8.06
N ARG A 89 11.12 -4.35 -8.47
CA ARG A 89 12.05 -5.34 -7.89
C ARG A 89 12.60 -4.92 -6.52
N LEU A 90 12.81 -3.62 -6.29
CA LEU A 90 13.45 -3.10 -5.07
C LEU A 90 12.52 -3.08 -3.86
N LEU A 91 11.23 -2.78 -4.05
CA LEU A 91 10.28 -2.63 -2.94
C LEU A 91 10.13 -3.89 -2.06
N PRO A 92 10.01 -5.11 -2.62
CA PRO A 92 10.07 -6.34 -1.83
C PRO A 92 11.34 -6.46 -0.98
N GLU A 93 12.50 -6.10 -1.54
CA GLU A 93 13.78 -6.14 -0.81
C GLU A 93 13.87 -5.09 0.29
N MET A 94 13.33 -3.90 0.07
CA MET A 94 13.22 -2.87 1.11
C MET A 94 12.33 -3.35 2.26
N LEU A 95 11.19 -3.99 1.96
CA LEU A 95 10.31 -4.55 2.98
C LEU A 95 11.00 -5.68 3.77
N ARG A 96 11.76 -6.56 3.10
CA ARG A 96 12.59 -7.58 3.77
C ARG A 96 13.62 -6.94 4.69
N SER A 97 14.27 -5.87 4.25
CA SER A 97 15.27 -5.15 5.05
C SER A 97 14.65 -4.54 6.31
N VAL A 98 13.49 -3.88 6.20
CA VAL A 98 12.76 -3.34 7.35
C VAL A 98 12.30 -4.46 8.29
N ALA A 99 11.81 -5.58 7.75
CA ALA A 99 11.43 -6.74 8.55
C ALA A 99 12.64 -7.32 9.32
N PHE A 100 13.82 -7.39 8.68
CA PHE A 100 15.05 -7.84 9.32
C PHE A 100 15.53 -6.88 10.42
N GLN A 101 15.47 -5.57 10.18
CA GLN A 101 15.80 -4.57 11.20
C GLN A 101 14.83 -4.65 12.39
N THR A 102 13.54 -4.86 12.11
CA THR A 102 12.51 -5.04 13.13
C THR A 102 12.80 -6.28 13.97
N LEU A 103 13.15 -7.40 13.33
CA LEU A 103 13.60 -8.63 14.00
C LEU A 103 14.80 -8.40 14.92
N GLY A 104 15.82 -7.67 14.45
CA GLY A 104 16.98 -7.31 15.28
C GLY A 104 16.55 -6.51 16.51
N SER A 105 15.73 -5.47 16.30
CA SER A 105 15.24 -4.62 17.40
C SER A 105 14.39 -5.38 18.42
N ILE A 106 13.67 -6.42 17.99
CA ILE A 106 12.91 -7.31 18.87
C ILE A 106 13.86 -8.23 19.64
N GLY A 107 14.91 -8.76 18.97
CA GLY A 107 15.92 -9.60 19.60
C GLY A 107 16.76 -8.89 20.67
N ASP A 108 16.92 -7.58 20.55
CA ASP A 108 17.64 -6.75 21.52
C ASP A 108 16.82 -6.42 22.79
N ARG A 109 15.53 -6.79 22.84
CA ARG A 109 14.68 -6.57 24.02
C ARG A 109 14.92 -7.66 25.06
N GLU A 110 15.06 -7.29 26.33
CA GLU A 110 15.16 -8.25 27.46
C GLU A 110 13.96 -9.22 27.54
N GLU A 111 12.78 -8.74 27.14
CA GLU A 111 11.52 -9.48 27.13
C GLU A 111 11.41 -10.43 25.92
N GLY A 112 12.25 -10.25 24.90
CA GLY A 112 12.14 -10.91 23.60
C GLY A 112 10.92 -10.48 22.79
N ALA A 113 10.56 -11.32 21.80
CA ALA A 113 9.37 -11.14 20.98
C ALA A 113 8.12 -11.68 21.68
N ASP A 114 7.02 -10.91 21.67
CA ASP A 114 5.74 -11.48 22.07
C ASP A 114 5.15 -12.38 20.95
N SER A 115 4.22 -13.27 21.31
CA SER A 115 3.63 -14.23 20.36
C SER A 115 2.86 -13.57 19.21
N GLN A 116 2.32 -12.37 19.44
CA GLN A 116 1.61 -11.59 18.44
C GLN A 116 2.58 -10.95 17.44
N GLU A 117 3.72 -10.44 17.90
CA GLU A 117 4.82 -9.94 17.06
C GLU A 117 5.37 -11.03 16.14
N VAL A 118 5.63 -12.23 16.69
CA VAL A 118 6.06 -13.40 15.91
C VAL A 118 5.01 -13.78 14.86
N MET A 119 3.73 -13.80 15.23
CA MET A 119 2.64 -14.10 14.32
C MET A 119 2.51 -13.07 13.19
N PHE A 120 2.59 -11.78 13.51
CA PHE A 120 2.52 -10.72 12.50
C PHE A 120 3.68 -10.77 11.53
N LEU A 121 4.89 -11.03 12.02
CA LEU A 121 6.06 -11.19 11.17
C LEU A 121 5.94 -12.43 10.27
N ALA A 122 5.54 -13.57 10.82
CA ALA A 122 5.33 -14.80 10.04
C ALA A 122 4.28 -14.57 8.95
N LYS A 123 3.21 -13.84 9.26
CA LYS A 123 2.19 -13.44 8.27
C LYS A 123 2.76 -12.51 7.21
N ALA A 124 3.54 -11.50 7.59
CA ALA A 124 4.18 -10.59 6.63
C ALA A 124 5.12 -11.34 5.67
N MET A 125 5.92 -12.28 6.18
CA MET A 125 6.79 -13.14 5.37
C MET A 125 5.99 -14.04 4.43
N LYS A 126 4.88 -14.63 4.91
CA LYS A 126 3.97 -15.44 4.07
C LYS A 126 3.33 -14.62 2.96
N ASP A 127 2.84 -13.42 3.29
CA ASP A 127 2.20 -12.52 2.33
C ASP A 127 3.20 -12.08 1.26
N LEU A 128 4.45 -11.80 1.65
CA LEU A 128 5.54 -11.49 0.73
C LEU A 128 5.89 -12.65 -0.21
N ALA A 129 6.07 -13.86 0.33
CA ALA A 129 6.33 -15.04 -0.49
C ALA A 129 5.17 -15.35 -1.46
N SER A 130 3.93 -15.11 -1.02
CA SER A 130 2.74 -15.27 -1.88
C SER A 130 2.73 -14.25 -3.03
N ALA A 131 3.15 -13.01 -2.77
CA ALA A 131 3.27 -11.98 -3.80
C ALA A 131 4.32 -12.34 -4.88
N ASP A 132 5.44 -12.94 -4.48
CA ASP A 132 6.47 -13.42 -5.42
C ASP A 132 5.93 -14.54 -6.33
N VAL A 133 5.16 -15.47 -5.77
CA VAL A 133 4.51 -16.55 -6.54
C VAL A 133 3.52 -15.98 -7.55
N LEU A 134 2.66 -15.04 -7.13
CA LEU A 134 1.69 -14.40 -8.02
C LEU A 134 2.37 -13.62 -9.15
N THR A 135 3.47 -12.93 -8.84
CA THR A 135 4.28 -12.21 -9.83
C THR A 135 4.89 -13.18 -10.84
N THR A 136 5.49 -14.28 -10.37
CA THR A 136 6.05 -15.32 -11.23
C THR A 136 4.99 -15.93 -12.15
N GLN A 137 3.83 -16.28 -11.60
CA GLN A 137 2.70 -16.82 -12.35
C GLN A 137 2.22 -15.83 -13.43
N ARG A 138 2.13 -14.54 -13.11
CA ARG A 138 1.77 -13.50 -14.06
C ARG A 138 2.78 -13.41 -15.20
N ILE A 139 4.09 -13.40 -14.90
CA ILE A 139 5.15 -13.36 -15.91
C ILE A 139 5.09 -14.59 -16.83
N LEU A 140 4.92 -15.79 -16.26
CA LEU A 140 4.79 -17.02 -17.03
C LEU A 140 3.57 -16.97 -17.95
N LYS A 141 2.41 -16.51 -17.45
CA LYS A 141 1.20 -16.35 -18.26
C LYS A 141 1.38 -15.34 -19.39
N ILE A 142 2.02 -14.21 -19.13
CA ILE A 142 2.32 -13.20 -20.16
C ILE A 142 3.25 -13.79 -21.22
N ARG A 143 4.30 -14.52 -20.83
CA ARG A 143 5.21 -15.18 -21.77
C ARG A 143 4.48 -16.22 -22.62
N GLU A 144 3.64 -17.05 -22.00
CA GLU A 144 2.85 -18.05 -22.70
C GLU A 144 1.90 -17.41 -23.72
N GLU A 145 1.14 -16.38 -23.32
CA GLU A 145 0.24 -15.68 -24.24
C GLU A 145 0.99 -14.97 -25.37
N THR A 146 2.15 -14.38 -25.07
CA THR A 146 3.00 -13.73 -26.07
C THR A 146 3.54 -14.74 -27.06
N ALA A 147 4.04 -15.90 -26.59
CA ALA A 147 4.51 -16.98 -27.45
C ALA A 147 3.39 -17.55 -28.33
N LYS A 148 2.18 -17.73 -27.77
CA LYS A 148 0.99 -18.14 -28.54
C LYS A 148 0.65 -17.16 -29.65
N LYS A 149 0.60 -15.86 -29.34
CA LYS A 149 0.33 -14.80 -30.34
C LYS A 149 1.41 -14.77 -31.42
N ALA A 150 2.69 -14.83 -31.03
CA ALA A 150 3.81 -14.87 -31.96
C ALA A 150 3.76 -16.10 -32.87
N ALA A 151 3.41 -17.27 -32.31
CA ALA A 151 3.29 -18.51 -33.08
C ALA A 151 2.16 -18.43 -34.13
N VAL A 152 1.01 -17.86 -33.76
CA VAL A 152 -0.11 -17.66 -34.70
C VAL A 152 0.27 -16.72 -35.85
N GLU A 153 0.87 -15.57 -35.55
CA GLU A 153 1.29 -14.61 -36.58
C GLU A 153 2.43 -15.15 -37.45
N ALA A 154 3.37 -15.91 -36.88
CA ALA A 154 4.43 -16.56 -37.63
C ALA A 154 3.89 -17.60 -38.63
N VAL A 155 2.94 -18.45 -38.21
CA VAL A 155 2.28 -19.42 -39.10
C VAL A 155 1.54 -18.71 -40.24
N LYS A 156 0.77 -17.66 -39.92
CA LYS A 156 0.04 -16.87 -40.90
C LYS A 156 0.99 -16.26 -41.94
N THR A 157 2.10 -15.69 -41.49
CA THR A 157 3.12 -15.08 -42.35
C THR A 157 3.83 -16.13 -43.21
N ALA A 158 4.22 -17.26 -42.61
CA ALA A 158 4.88 -18.36 -43.31
C ALA A 158 4.02 -18.92 -44.46
N LYS A 159 2.73 -19.18 -44.18
CA LYS A 159 1.78 -19.64 -45.20
C LYS A 159 1.57 -18.59 -46.30
N ALA A 160 1.48 -17.31 -45.95
CA ALA A 160 1.36 -16.23 -46.92
C ALA A 160 2.60 -16.11 -47.83
N GLN A 161 3.78 -16.51 -47.35
CA GLN A 161 5.02 -16.58 -48.14
C GLN A 161 5.19 -17.92 -48.91
N GLY A 162 4.19 -18.80 -48.89
CA GLY A 162 4.19 -20.03 -49.67
C GLY A 162 4.87 -21.23 -49.00
N LEU A 163 5.14 -21.18 -47.69
CA LEU A 163 5.59 -22.37 -46.96
C LEU A 163 4.45 -23.40 -46.86
N SER A 164 4.83 -24.69 -46.90
CA SER A 164 3.89 -25.79 -46.67
C SER A 164 3.34 -25.79 -45.25
N ASP A 165 2.20 -26.46 -45.05
CA ASP A 165 1.55 -26.59 -43.75
C ASP A 165 2.49 -27.25 -42.71
N ASP A 166 3.25 -28.28 -43.11
CA ASP A 166 4.21 -28.96 -42.25
C ASP A 166 5.35 -28.03 -41.81
N ALA A 167 5.85 -27.18 -42.72
CA ALA A 167 6.91 -26.24 -42.41
C ALA A 167 6.41 -25.11 -41.49
N ALA A 168 5.19 -24.63 -41.70
CA ALA A 168 4.56 -23.64 -40.83
C ALA A 168 4.30 -24.21 -39.41
N GLU A 169 3.87 -25.46 -39.32
CA GLU A 169 3.65 -26.15 -38.05
C GLU A 169 4.96 -26.37 -37.27
N LEU A 170 6.05 -26.70 -37.95
CA LEU A 170 7.38 -26.79 -37.34
C LEU A 170 7.83 -25.45 -36.73
N ILE A 171 7.56 -24.33 -37.41
CA ILE A 171 7.85 -22.98 -36.87
C ILE A 171 7.03 -22.72 -35.60
N ARG A 172 5.74 -23.09 -35.61
CA ARG A 172 4.84 -22.96 -34.45
C ARG A 172 5.39 -23.74 -33.24
N GLN A 173 5.79 -24.99 -33.46
CA GLN A 173 6.34 -25.88 -32.44
C GLN A 173 7.64 -25.33 -31.83
N LYS A 174 8.55 -24.82 -32.67
CA LYS A 174 9.78 -24.17 -32.21
C LYS A 174 9.52 -22.92 -31.37
N ILE A 175 8.57 -22.06 -31.76
CA ILE A 175 8.22 -20.84 -31.01
C ILE A 175 7.61 -21.20 -29.65
N LEU A 176 6.79 -22.26 -29.60
CA LEU A 176 6.15 -22.72 -28.37
C LEU A 176 7.06 -23.60 -27.50
N GLY A 177 8.26 -23.96 -27.99
CA GLY A 177 9.20 -24.82 -27.28
C GLY A 177 8.70 -26.25 -27.09
N VAL A 178 7.79 -26.71 -27.94
CA VAL A 178 7.24 -28.08 -27.93
C VAL A 178 7.96 -28.84 -29.03
N VAL A 179 8.98 -29.61 -28.68
CA VAL A 179 9.70 -30.52 -29.58
C VAL A 179 9.72 -31.90 -28.95
#